data_AF-A0A953G0U9-F1
#
_entry.id   AF-A0A953G0U9-F1
#
_cell.length_a   1.000
_cell.length_b   1.000
_cell.length_c   1.000
_cell.angle_alpha   90.00
_cell.angle_beta   90.00
_cell.angle_gamma   90.00
#
_symmetry.space_group_name_H-M   'P 1'
#
loop_
_entity.id
_entity.type
_entity.pdbx_description
1 polymer ?
#
loop_
_entity_poly.entity_id
_entity_poly.type
_entity_poly.pdbx_seq_one_letter_code
_entity_poly.pdbx_strand_id
1 'polypeptide(L)'
;MTIREWAEDYCFQRGMFPDQAKAVVEKAMEHKANEAMKSRWNDSIDGYPKPLLVALTLSINDAAVAYIEEKCPKAWFKPMFDGSA
;
A
#
# COMPACT_ATOMS: atom_id res chain seq x y z
N MET A 1 14.57 5.38 4.30
CA MET A 1 13.15 5.17 3.99
C MET A 1 12.71 3.90 4.70
N THR A 2 11.63 3.96 5.48
CA THR A 2 11.03 2.78 6.13
C THR A 2 10.13 2.01 5.17
N ILE A 3 9.76 0.78 5.51
CA ILE A 3 8.79 0.01 4.72
C ILE A 3 7.45 0.74 4.62
N ARG A 4 7.02 1.40 5.71
CA ARG A 4 5.84 2.26 5.73
C ARG A 4 5.96 3.42 4.74
N GLU A 5 7.04 4.19 4.82
CA GLU A 5 7.27 5.34 3.92
C GLU A 5 7.34 4.89 2.45
N TRP A 6 7.96 3.74 2.18
CA TRP A 6 7.99 3.16 0.84
C TRP A 6 6.60 2.77 0.34
N ALA A 7 5.75 2.20 1.20
CA ALA A 7 4.38 1.85 0.85
C ALA A 7 3.51 3.10 0.60
N GLU A 8 3.72 4.16 1.37
CA GLU A 8 3.04 5.45 1.17
C GLU A 8 3.47 6.08 -0.17
N ASP A 9 4.77 6.08 -0.48
CA ASP A 9 5.31 6.55 -1.76
C ASP A 9 4.81 5.69 -2.93
N TYR A 10 4.72 4.36 -2.75
CA TYR A 10 4.15 3.45 -3.74
C TYR A 10 2.70 3.82 -4.13
N CYS A 11 1.87 4.18 -3.15
CA CYS A 11 0.49 4.62 -3.38
C CYS A 11 0.44 6.02 -4.02
N PHE A 12 1.29 6.94 -3.55
CA PHE A 12 1.37 8.31 -4.07
C PHE A 12 1.78 8.33 -5.55
N GLN A 13 2.81 7.58 -5.93
CA GLN A 13 3.28 7.46 -7.32
C GLN A 13 2.22 6.87 -8.27
N ARG A 14 1.19 6.22 -7.73
CA ARG A 14 0.04 5.68 -8.48
C ARG A 14 -1.17 6.61 -8.50
N GLY A 15 -1.04 7.83 -8.00
CA GLY A 15 -2.05 8.88 -8.13
C GLY A 15 -2.86 9.17 -6.86
N MET A 16 -2.58 8.50 -5.74
CA MET A 16 -3.21 8.86 -4.47
C MET A 16 -2.63 10.16 -3.91
N PHE A 17 -3.47 10.93 -3.22
CA PHE A 17 -2.96 12.03 -2.39
C PHE A 17 -2.26 11.50 -1.13
N PRO A 18 -1.33 12.25 -0.51
CA PRO A 18 -0.58 11.80 0.66
C PRO A 18 -1.44 11.27 1.81
N ASP A 19 -2.57 11.92 2.10
CA ASP A 19 -3.46 11.49 3.19
C ASP A 19 -4.21 10.19 2.85
N GLN A 20 -4.53 9.98 1.57
CA GLN A 20 -5.14 8.73 1.09
C GLN A 20 -4.13 7.58 1.15
N ALA A 21 -2.88 7.84 0.72
CA ALA A 21 -1.80 6.87 0.78
C ALA A 21 -1.56 6.39 2.22
N LYS A 22 -1.50 7.32 3.20
CA LYS A 22 -1.40 6.99 4.63
C LYS A 22 -2.55 6.11 5.10
N ALA A 23 -3.79 6.50 4.81
CA ALA A 23 -4.97 5.74 5.23
C ALA A 23 -5.01 4.32 4.62
N VAL A 24 -4.56 4.17 3.37
CA VAL A 24 -4.44 2.86 2.71
C VAL A 24 -3.37 2.00 3.37
N VAL A 25 -2.20 2.59 3.66
CA VAL A 25 -1.11 1.86 4.31
C VAL A 25 -1.52 1.42 5.73
N GLU A 26 -2.23 2.25 6.48
CA GLU A 26 -2.80 1.87 7.78
C GLU A 26 -3.76 0.68 7.65
N LYS A 27 -4.66 0.68 6.66
CA LYS A 27 -5.52 -0.49 6.37
C LYS A 27 -4.69 -1.71 5.98
N ALA A 28 -3.64 -1.56 5.18
CA ALA A 28 -2.77 -2.66 4.79
C ALA A 28 -2.00 -3.24 5.99
N MET A 29 -1.58 -2.42 6.96
CA MET A 29 -0.91 -2.88 8.19
C MET A 29 -1.80 -3.81 9.03
N GLU A 30 -3.12 -3.62 8.97
CA GLU A 30 -4.12 -4.44 9.66
C GLU A 30 -4.55 -5.68 8.86
N HIS A 31 -4.12 -5.80 7.59
CA HIS A 31 -4.50 -6.91 6.73
C HIS A 31 -3.88 -8.24 7.21
N LYS A 32 -4.67 -9.32 7.24
CA LYS A 32 -4.23 -10.64 7.76
C LYS A 32 -2.97 -11.19 7.06
N ALA A 33 -2.79 -10.89 5.78
CA ALA A 33 -1.59 -11.29 5.04
C ALA A 33 -0.29 -10.64 5.57
N ASN A 34 -0.42 -9.52 6.30
CA ASN A 34 0.69 -8.73 6.83
C ASN A 34 0.92 -8.93 8.32
N GLU A 35 0.34 -9.95 8.95
CA GLU A 35 0.56 -10.26 10.37
C GLU A 35 2.05 -10.41 10.73
N ALA A 36 2.82 -11.08 9.86
CA ALA A 36 4.26 -11.25 10.02
C ALA A 36 5.05 -9.92 9.90
N MET A 37 4.43 -8.86 9.40
CA MET A 37 5.02 -7.54 9.18
C MET A 37 4.69 -6.54 10.29
N LYS A 38 3.81 -6.86 11.25
CA LYS A 38 3.34 -5.91 12.28
C LYS A 38 4.45 -5.13 12.99
N SER A 39 5.56 -5.78 13.31
CA SER A 39 6.70 -5.14 13.99
C SER A 39 7.76 -4.54 13.06
N ARG A 40 7.61 -4.71 11.74
CA ARG A 40 8.64 -4.40 10.74
C ARG A 40 8.36 -3.16 9.90
N TRP A 41 7.16 -2.56 9.99
CA TRP A 41 6.79 -1.41 9.17
C TRP A 41 7.71 -0.18 9.34
N ASN A 42 8.35 -0.04 10.51
CA ASN A 42 9.31 1.01 10.80
C ASN A 42 10.77 0.61 10.49
N ASP A 43 11.01 -0.62 10.06
CA ASP A 43 12.35 -1.05 9.66
C ASP A 43 12.76 -0.35 8.37
N SER A 44 14.08 -0.17 8.18
CA SER A 44 14.62 0.34 6.93
C SER A 44 14.32 -0.62 5.78
N ILE A 45 14.04 -0.08 4.60
CA ILE A 45 14.01 -0.88 3.37
C ILE A 45 15.41 -1.33 2.93
N ASP A 46 16.45 -0.67 3.43
CA ASP A 46 17.84 -0.96 3.07
C ASP A 46 18.25 -2.30 3.68
N GLY A 47 18.31 -3.33 2.84
CA GLY A 47 18.55 -4.73 3.26
C GLY A 47 17.30 -5.60 3.23
N TYR A 48 16.13 -5.03 2.96
CA TYR A 48 14.91 -5.80 2.77
C TYR A 48 14.88 -6.45 1.37
N PRO A 49 14.68 -7.78 1.25
CA PRO A 49 14.65 -8.44 -0.06
C PRO A 49 13.59 -7.85 -0.99
N LYS A 50 14.00 -7.40 -2.18
CA LYS A 50 13.09 -6.84 -3.20
C LYS A 50 11.84 -7.70 -3.47
N PRO A 51 11.92 -9.06 -3.54
CA PRO A 51 10.73 -9.88 -3.76
C PRO A 51 9.69 -9.77 -2.64
N LEU A 52 10.10 -9.50 -1.40
CA LEU A 52 9.15 -9.32 -0.29
C LEU A 52 8.43 -7.97 -0.40
N LEU A 53 9.11 -6.92 -0.87
CA LEU A 53 8.43 -5.65 -1.17
C LEU A 53 7.39 -5.84 -2.29
N VAL A 54 7.71 -6.62 -3.32
CA VAL A 54 6.74 -6.97 -4.38
C VAL A 54 5.56 -7.78 -3.82
N ALA A 55 5.80 -8.73 -2.91
CA ALA A 55 4.70 -9.45 -2.27
C ALA A 55 3.81 -8.52 -1.44
N LEU A 56 4.41 -7.52 -0.78
CA LEU A 56 3.69 -6.52 0.01
C LEU A 56 2.77 -5.65 -0.85
N THR A 57 3.10 -5.41 -2.13
CA THR A 57 2.22 -4.62 -3.01
C THR A 57 0.87 -5.28 -3.22
N LEU A 58 0.76 -6.62 -3.10
CA LEU A 58 -0.52 -7.32 -3.29
C LEU A 58 -1.53 -6.93 -2.20
N SER A 59 -1.11 -6.91 -0.93
CA SER A 59 -1.98 -6.51 0.17
C SER A 59 -2.22 -5.00 0.22
N ILE A 60 -1.25 -4.19 -0.23
CA ILE A 60 -1.43 -2.75 -0.40
C ILE A 60 -2.47 -2.46 -1.51
N ASN A 61 -2.39 -3.16 -2.65
CA ASN A 61 -3.33 -2.98 -3.74
C ASN A 61 -4.76 -3.37 -3.34
N ASP A 62 -4.93 -4.48 -2.62
CA ASP A 62 -6.25 -4.88 -2.09
C ASP A 62 -6.83 -3.83 -1.13
N ALA A 63 -6.01 -3.34 -0.19
CA ALA A 63 -6.39 -2.26 0.72
C ALA A 63 -6.73 -0.96 -0.03
N ALA A 64 -6.00 -0.64 -1.11
CA ALA A 64 -6.24 0.50 -1.96
C ALA A 64 -7.58 0.40 -2.69
N VAL A 65 -7.90 -0.75 -3.29
CA VAL A 65 -9.19 -0.97 -3.97
C VAL A 65 -10.33 -0.83 -2.96
N ALA A 66 -10.22 -1.47 -1.80
CA ALA A 66 -11.24 -1.36 -0.75
C ALA A 66 -11.42 0.09 -0.26
N TYR A 67 -10.33 0.85 -0.11
CA TYR A 67 -10.40 2.27 0.22
C TYR A 67 -11.10 3.09 -0.86
N ILE A 68 -10.75 2.86 -2.13
CA ILE A 68 -11.32 3.57 -3.28
C ILE A 68 -12.81 3.31 -3.38
N GLU A 69 -13.24 2.05 -3.27
CA GLU A 69 -14.65 1.68 -3.35
C GLU A 69 -15.49 2.30 -2.24
N GLU A 70 -14.92 2.47 -1.05
CA GLU A 70 -15.60 3.07 0.10
C GLU A 70 -15.64 4.61 0.03
N LYS A 71 -14.53 5.26 -0.34
CA LYS A 71 -14.35 6.71 -0.17
C LYS A 71 -14.45 7.49 -1.48
N CYS A 72 -13.98 6.92 -2.59
CA CYS A 72 -13.86 7.63 -3.86
C CYS A 72 -14.04 6.68 -5.07
N PRO A 73 -15.21 6.03 -5.25
CA PRO A 73 -15.38 4.95 -6.21
C PRO A 73 -15.17 5.35 -7.68
N LYS A 74 -15.15 6.65 -7.97
CA LYS A 74 -14.87 7.23 -9.29
C LYS A 74 -13.42 7.72 -9.44
N ALA A 75 -12.51 7.29 -8.56
CA ALA A 75 -11.10 7.66 -8.63
C ALA A 75 -10.48 7.18 -9.94
N TRP A 76 -9.92 8.11 -10.71
CA TRP A 76 -9.26 7.84 -11.98
C TRP A 76 -8.03 6.93 -11.83
N PHE A 77 -7.44 6.86 -10.64
CA PHE A 77 -6.29 6.02 -10.34
C PHE A 77 -6.64 4.59 -9.92
N LYS A 78 -7.92 4.20 -9.83
CA LYS A 78 -8.33 2.81 -9.51
C LYS A 78 -7.63 1.75 -10.38
N PRO A 79 -7.48 1.95 -11.71
CA PRO A 79 -6.80 0.97 -12.57
C PRO A 79 -5.36 0.63 -12.16
N MET A 80 -4.67 1.56 -11.49
CA MET A 80 -3.29 1.37 -11.03
C MET A 80 -3.17 0.34 -9.90
N PHE A 81 -4.28 -0.04 -9.27
CA PHE A 81 -4.31 -0.95 -8.13
C PHE A 81 -5.08 -2.24 -8.41
N ASP A 82 -6.15 -2.20 -9.23
CA ASP A 82 -6.95 -3.39 -9.55
C ASP A 82 -6.45 -4.18 -10.77
N GLY A 83 -5.39 -3.71 -11.43
CA GLY A 83 -4.77 -4.38 -12.59
C GLY A 83 -5.50 -4.15 -13.91
N SER A 84 -6.42 -3.17 -13.98
CA SER A 84 -7.09 -2.76 -15.22
C SER A 84 -6.37 -1.63 -15.99
N ALA A 85 -5.23 -1.14 -15.47
CA ALA A 85 -4.38 -0.12 -16.11
C ALA A 85 -3.61 -0.64 -17.33
#